data_AF-A0AAD6RVX3-F1
#
_entry.id   AF-A0AAD6RVX3-F1
#
_cell.length_a   1.000
_cell.length_b   1.000
_cell.length_c   1.000
_cell.angle_alpha   90.00
_cell.angle_beta   90.00
_cell.angle_gamma   90.00
#
_symmetry.space_group_name_H-M   'P 1'
#
loop_
_entity.id
_entity.type
_entity.pdbx_description
1 polymer ?
#
loop_
_entity_poly.entity_id
_entity_poly.type
_entity_poly.pdbx_seq_one_letter_code
_entity_poly.pdbx_strand_id
1 'polypeptide(L)'
;MGIITALSLSNPLDPSSTLYTDHLNSVRLIDDSKTAVDQQTRLRGMNGRSYYRWILALANANPLTIGTRQAIPPKVSLPARMNFEADHYASHAQRHIHDVPTAPIPTFFRDDYTFYTRDDGWIESNVRDYVAKSQIRHAATLAAPVTTSGWHSNSTTLNPRPNTPTPHAYSAYSAVVQLYARSGQLPTADILYSRGKIPSPLCRLGCNAIEDQHHIFVDCPRYAAWRTTTSNELATRTNNKLAEKGIEEVDRVDLLAAAKSLFSETHLYGRSSTLLIF
;
A
#
# COMPACT_ATOMS: atom_id res chain seq x y z
N MET A 1 -18.86 13.70 6.27
CA MET A 1 -20.23 13.99 6.76
C MET A 1 -20.38 15.41 7.30
N GLY A 2 -19.44 15.97 8.07
CA GLY A 2 -19.57 17.32 8.65
C GLY A 2 -19.99 18.43 7.68
N ILE A 3 -19.37 18.51 6.49
CA ILE A 3 -19.74 19.50 5.46
C ILE A 3 -21.18 19.31 4.95
N ILE A 4 -21.61 18.07 4.72
CA ILE A 4 -22.97 17.77 4.24
C ILE A 4 -24.00 18.20 5.29
N THR A 5 -23.75 17.86 6.56
CA THR A 5 -24.63 18.28 7.67
C THR A 5 -24.68 19.80 7.77
N ALA A 6 -23.54 20.49 7.69
CA ALA A 6 -23.48 21.94 7.72
C ALA A 6 -24.26 22.59 6.57
N LEU A 7 -24.09 22.10 5.33
CA LEU A 7 -24.81 22.59 4.15
C LEU A 7 -26.30 22.24 4.16
N SER A 8 -26.69 21.14 4.82
CA SER A 8 -28.11 20.76 4.94
C SER A 8 -28.83 21.58 6.01
N LEU A 9 -28.10 22.01 7.05
CA LEU A 9 -28.62 22.80 8.16
C LEU A 9 -28.45 24.32 7.95
N SER A 10 -27.67 24.75 6.95
CA SER A 10 -27.48 26.16 6.66
C SER A 10 -28.78 26.81 6.24
N ASN A 11 -29.08 27.97 6.83
CA ASN A 11 -30.25 28.75 6.45
C ASN A 11 -29.96 29.48 5.13
N PRO A 12 -30.70 29.21 4.04
CA PRO A 12 -30.47 29.87 2.74
C PRO A 12 -30.77 31.38 2.77
N LEU A 13 -31.42 31.89 3.81
CA LEU A 13 -31.76 33.30 3.99
C LEU A 13 -30.63 34.13 4.62
N ASP A 14 -29.56 33.50 5.11
CA ASP A 14 -28.40 34.21 5.68
C ASP A 14 -27.15 34.06 4.79
N PRO A 15 -26.99 34.94 3.78
CA PRO A 15 -25.85 34.91 2.87
C PRO A 15 -24.53 35.33 3.53
N SER A 16 -24.57 35.82 4.79
CA SER A 16 -23.36 36.20 5.53
C SER A 16 -22.69 35.02 6.23
N SER A 17 -23.37 33.87 6.30
CA SER A 17 -22.86 32.69 7.00
C SER A 17 -21.69 32.05 6.23
N THR A 18 -20.58 31.88 6.94
CA THR A 18 -19.34 31.31 6.40
C THR A 18 -19.04 29.98 7.09
N LEU A 19 -18.87 28.92 6.30
CA LEU A 19 -18.41 27.62 6.77
C LEU A 19 -16.90 27.52 6.65
N TYR A 20 -16.24 27.30 7.78
CA TYR A 20 -14.81 26.98 7.81
C TYR A 20 -14.62 25.47 7.88
N THR A 21 -13.72 24.96 7.05
CA THR A 21 -13.30 23.56 7.10
C THR A 21 -11.81 23.42 6.74
N ASP A 22 -11.16 22.46 7.37
CA ASP A 22 -9.81 21.99 7.06
C ASP A 22 -9.79 20.95 5.92
N HIS A 23 -10.95 20.47 5.47
CA HIS A 23 -11.07 19.48 4.41
C HIS A 23 -10.85 20.10 3.02
N LEU A 24 -9.58 20.39 2.73
CA LEU A 24 -9.08 21.06 1.53
C LEU A 24 -9.60 20.47 0.22
N ASN A 25 -9.80 19.16 0.16
CA ASN A 25 -10.31 18.49 -1.05
C ASN A 25 -11.73 18.94 -1.39
N SER A 26 -12.60 19.11 -0.40
CA SER A 26 -13.97 19.59 -0.62
C SER A 26 -13.98 21.06 -0.99
N VAL A 27 -13.17 21.90 -0.32
CA VAL A 27 -13.15 23.33 -0.63
C VAL A 27 -12.66 23.57 -2.05
N ARG A 28 -11.55 22.95 -2.44
CA ARG A 28 -11.05 23.01 -3.82
C ARG A 28 -12.09 22.54 -4.83
N LEU A 29 -12.77 21.42 -4.57
CA LEU A 29 -13.80 20.92 -5.47
C LEU A 29 -14.94 21.92 -5.65
N ILE A 30 -15.39 22.56 -4.56
CA ILE A 30 -16.49 23.54 -4.61
C ILE A 30 -16.02 24.81 -5.34
N ASP A 31 -14.83 25.31 -5.07
CA ASP A 31 -14.30 26.49 -5.76
C ASP A 31 -14.07 26.20 -7.26
N ASP A 32 -13.50 25.03 -7.59
CA ASP A 32 -13.32 24.60 -8.98
C ASP A 32 -14.68 24.43 -9.69
N SER A 33 -15.74 24.03 -8.97
CA SER A 33 -17.09 23.91 -9.55
C SER A 33 -17.74 25.24 -9.92
N LYS A 34 -17.27 26.36 -9.34
CA LYS A 34 -17.69 27.72 -9.72
C LYS A 34 -17.02 28.18 -11.03
N THR A 35 -16.01 27.46 -11.50
CA THR A 35 -15.37 27.71 -12.79
C THR A 35 -16.10 26.98 -13.92
N ALA A 36 -15.83 27.33 -15.18
CA ALA A 36 -16.42 26.66 -16.34
C ALA A 36 -15.84 25.24 -16.61
N VAL A 37 -15.00 24.70 -15.71
CA VAL A 37 -14.32 23.41 -15.90
C VAL A 37 -15.24 22.26 -15.48
N ASP A 38 -15.42 21.28 -16.37
CA ASP A 38 -16.15 20.06 -16.08
C ASP A 38 -15.46 19.22 -14.98
N GLN A 39 -16.13 19.09 -13.84
CA GLN A 39 -15.65 18.33 -12.69
C GLN A 39 -15.90 16.81 -12.81
N GLN A 40 -16.69 16.35 -13.79
CA GLN A 40 -17.08 14.93 -13.88
C GLN A 40 -15.88 14.00 -14.05
N THR A 41 -14.89 14.41 -14.86
CA THR A 41 -13.67 13.61 -15.07
C THR A 41 -12.90 13.40 -13.77
N ARG A 42 -12.80 14.44 -12.93
CA ARG A 42 -12.16 14.36 -11.62
C ARG A 42 -12.95 13.48 -10.67
N LEU A 43 -14.27 13.68 -10.59
CA LEU A 43 -15.15 12.93 -9.69
C LEU A 43 -15.15 11.42 -9.95
N ARG A 44 -15.02 10.99 -11.22
CA ARG A 44 -14.91 9.56 -11.58
C ARG A 44 -13.69 8.87 -10.96
N GLY A 45 -12.62 9.60 -10.67
CA GLY A 45 -11.40 9.08 -10.06
C GLY A 45 -11.40 9.14 -8.53
N MET A 46 -12.32 9.88 -7.92
CA MET A 46 -12.35 10.12 -6.49
C MET A 46 -13.07 9.01 -5.72
N ASN A 47 -12.58 8.72 -4.51
CA ASN A 47 -13.28 7.86 -3.57
C ASN A 47 -14.44 8.63 -2.93
N GLY A 48 -15.61 8.00 -2.77
CA GLY A 48 -16.79 8.67 -2.23
C GLY A 48 -17.40 9.69 -3.21
N ARG A 49 -17.31 9.42 -4.52
CA ARG A 49 -17.75 10.32 -5.59
C ARG A 49 -19.20 10.80 -5.45
N SER A 50 -20.10 9.93 -4.97
CA SER A 50 -21.50 10.28 -4.75
C SER A 50 -21.67 11.33 -3.65
N TYR A 51 -20.87 11.26 -2.58
CA TYR A 51 -20.84 12.26 -1.53
C TYR A 51 -20.32 13.61 -2.04
N TYR A 52 -19.30 13.61 -2.89
CA TYR A 52 -18.80 14.85 -3.49
C TYR A 52 -19.83 15.49 -4.42
N ARG A 53 -20.54 14.69 -5.23
CA ARG A 53 -21.67 15.18 -6.04
C ARG A 53 -22.79 15.74 -5.20
N TRP A 54 -23.10 15.10 -4.07
CA TRP A 54 -24.08 15.61 -3.13
C TRP A 54 -23.65 16.95 -2.52
N ILE A 55 -22.39 17.07 -2.10
CA ILE A 55 -21.83 18.33 -1.62
C ILE A 55 -21.97 19.43 -2.66
N LEU A 56 -21.66 19.16 -3.94
CA LEU A 56 -21.80 20.14 -5.02
C LEU A 56 -23.26 20.54 -5.22
N ALA A 57 -24.19 19.59 -5.20
CA ALA A 57 -25.62 19.90 -5.30
C ALA A 57 -26.11 20.78 -4.16
N LEU A 58 -25.69 20.50 -2.92
CA LEU A 58 -26.03 21.30 -1.75
C LEU A 58 -25.37 22.69 -1.77
N ALA A 59 -24.12 22.78 -2.22
CA ALA A 59 -23.40 24.05 -2.35
C ALA A 59 -23.98 24.93 -3.47
N ASN A 60 -24.52 24.33 -4.54
CA ASN A 60 -25.23 25.08 -5.58
C ASN A 60 -26.61 25.55 -5.10
N ALA A 61 -27.26 24.80 -4.22
CA ALA A 61 -28.57 25.15 -3.67
C ALA A 61 -28.50 26.20 -2.55
N ASN A 62 -27.38 26.30 -1.83
CA ASN A 62 -27.22 27.19 -0.69
C ASN A 62 -26.10 28.21 -0.92
N PRO A 63 -26.35 29.53 -0.80
CA PRO A 63 -25.36 30.58 -1.03
C PRO A 63 -24.37 30.75 0.14
N LEU A 64 -23.93 29.64 0.75
CA LEU A 64 -23.00 29.64 1.88
C LEU A 64 -21.57 29.87 1.38
N THR A 65 -20.85 30.82 1.99
CA THR A 65 -19.43 31.00 1.66
C THR A 65 -18.62 29.91 2.37
N ILE A 66 -17.81 29.15 1.61
CA ILE A 66 -16.97 28.09 2.17
C ILE A 66 -15.51 28.55 2.09
N GLY A 67 -14.86 28.63 3.26
CA GLY A 67 -13.48 29.05 3.38
C GLY A 67 -12.57 27.91 3.84
N THR A 68 -11.41 27.78 3.18
CA THR A 68 -10.34 26.90 3.69
C THR A 68 -9.51 27.60 4.75
N ARG A 69 -9.09 26.87 5.78
CA ARG A 69 -8.15 27.39 6.78
C ARG A 69 -6.79 26.71 6.67
N GLN A 70 -5.71 27.48 6.82
CA GLN A 70 -4.38 26.93 7.14
C GLN A 70 -4.32 26.52 8.61
N ALA A 71 -3.57 25.47 8.94
CA ALA A 71 -3.38 24.97 10.30
C ALA A 71 -2.65 25.99 11.20
N ILE A 72 -3.35 27.04 11.62
CA ILE A 72 -2.87 28.05 12.56
C ILE A 72 -3.28 27.59 13.98
N PRO A 73 -2.40 27.71 14.98
CA PRO A 73 -2.67 27.24 16.34
C PRO A 73 -3.96 27.84 16.94
N PRO A 74 -4.67 27.09 17.79
CA PRO A 74 -6.02 27.44 18.29
C PRO A 74 -6.09 28.76 19.05
N LYS A 75 -4.96 29.26 19.57
CA LYS A 75 -4.90 30.49 20.39
C LYS A 75 -4.98 31.80 19.60
N VAL A 76 -5.01 31.75 18.25
CA VAL A 76 -4.79 32.94 17.41
C VAL A 76 -6.06 33.50 16.77
N SER A 77 -7.11 32.70 16.52
CA SER A 77 -8.34 33.19 15.89
C SER A 77 -9.60 32.41 16.24
N LEU A 78 -10.78 33.03 16.12
CA LEU A 78 -12.08 32.38 16.36
C LEU A 78 -12.28 31.12 15.47
N PRO A 79 -12.01 31.16 14.14
CA PRO A 79 -12.07 29.95 13.32
C PRO A 79 -11.12 28.84 13.77
N ALA A 80 -10.00 29.18 14.42
CA ALA A 80 -9.07 28.21 15.01
C ALA A 80 -9.69 27.39 16.11
N ARG A 81 -10.38 28.10 17.00
CA ARG A 81 -11.01 27.51 18.17
C ARG A 81 -12.17 26.62 17.74
N MET A 82 -12.97 27.10 16.78
CA MET A 82 -14.09 26.33 16.23
C MET A 82 -13.62 25.05 15.52
N ASN A 83 -12.52 25.11 14.75
CA ASN A 83 -11.97 23.89 14.12
C ASN A 83 -11.42 22.92 15.16
N PHE A 84 -10.68 23.42 16.16
CA PHE A 84 -10.15 22.57 17.24
C PHE A 84 -11.28 21.87 18.00
N GLU A 85 -12.39 22.57 18.24
CA GLU A 85 -13.58 21.99 18.85
C GLU A 85 -14.27 20.99 17.93
N ALA A 86 -14.39 21.29 16.63
CA ALA A 86 -14.91 20.35 15.64
C ALA A 86 -14.07 19.06 15.55
N ASP A 87 -12.73 19.18 15.56
CA ASP A 87 -11.79 18.06 15.57
C ASP A 87 -11.90 17.24 16.85
N HIS A 88 -12.09 17.91 17.99
CA HIS A 88 -12.33 17.26 19.28
C HIS A 88 -13.58 16.37 19.21
N TYR A 89 -14.72 16.92 18.74
CA TYR A 89 -15.95 16.15 18.60
C TYR A 89 -15.84 15.06 17.53
N ALA A 90 -15.18 15.33 16.40
CA ALA A 90 -14.96 14.33 15.35
C ALA A 90 -14.12 13.15 15.88
N SER A 91 -13.05 13.42 16.62
CA SER A 91 -12.20 12.41 17.25
C SER A 91 -12.94 11.64 18.34
N HIS A 92 -13.78 12.32 19.12
CA HIS A 92 -14.60 11.68 20.13
C HIS A 92 -15.66 10.75 19.50
N ALA A 93 -16.30 11.20 18.42
CA ALA A 93 -17.29 10.40 17.68
C ALA A 93 -16.69 9.12 17.08
N GLN A 94 -15.41 9.12 16.70
CA GLN A 94 -14.71 7.92 16.23
C GLN A 94 -14.67 6.79 17.28
N ARG A 95 -14.71 7.12 18.58
CA ARG A 95 -14.76 6.10 19.65
C ARG A 95 -16.07 5.32 19.66
N HIS A 96 -17.13 5.92 19.11
CA HIS A 96 -18.46 5.34 19.01
C HIS A 96 -18.76 4.82 17.60
N ILE A 97 -17.74 4.62 16.75
CA ILE A 97 -17.95 4.21 15.35
C ILE A 97 -18.71 2.88 15.22
N HIS A 98 -18.62 1.99 16.22
CA HIS A 98 -19.34 0.72 16.26
C HIS A 98 -20.79 0.87 16.76
N ASP A 99 -21.10 1.96 17.47
CA ASP A 99 -22.44 2.26 18.00
C ASP A 99 -23.28 3.05 16.97
N VAL A 100 -22.63 3.67 15.99
CA VAL A 100 -23.27 4.49 14.96
C VAL A 100 -23.52 3.64 13.70
N PRO A 101 -24.77 3.55 13.20
CA PRO A 101 -25.04 2.86 11.96
C PRO A 101 -24.26 3.48 10.80
N THR A 102 -23.80 2.65 9.87
CA THR A 102 -23.08 3.12 8.69
C THR A 102 -23.98 4.08 7.90
N ALA A 103 -23.46 5.29 7.63
CA ALA A 103 -24.20 6.27 6.85
C ALA A 103 -24.56 5.68 5.47
N PRO A 104 -25.83 5.78 5.05
CA PRO A 104 -26.24 5.26 3.76
C PRO A 104 -25.51 6.02 2.64
N ILE A 105 -25.04 5.27 1.64
CA ILE A 105 -24.43 5.85 0.43
C ILE A 105 -25.52 6.64 -0.31
N PRO A 106 -25.26 7.90 -0.73
CA PRO A 106 -26.25 8.72 -1.44
C PRO A 106 -26.47 8.18 -2.86
N THR A 107 -27.35 7.18 -2.97
CA THR A 107 -27.67 6.47 -4.21
C THR A 107 -28.22 7.38 -5.31
N PHE A 108 -28.82 8.51 -4.93
CA PHE A 108 -29.35 9.53 -5.83
C PHE A 108 -28.27 10.35 -6.55
N PHE A 109 -27.03 10.37 -6.06
CA PHE A 109 -25.88 11.05 -6.71
C PHE A 109 -24.84 10.08 -7.25
N ARG A 110 -25.22 8.81 -7.42
CA ARG A 110 -24.34 7.75 -7.90
C ARG A 110 -24.15 7.82 -9.42
N ASP A 111 -23.12 7.14 -9.93
CA ASP A 111 -23.01 6.90 -11.38
C ASP A 111 -24.19 6.00 -11.85
N ASP A 112 -24.65 6.22 -13.08
CA ASP A 112 -25.69 5.42 -13.73
C ASP A 112 -25.39 3.91 -13.62
N TYR A 113 -24.11 3.56 -13.76
CA TYR A 113 -23.59 2.21 -13.56
C TYR A 113 -22.55 2.23 -12.45
N THR A 114 -22.85 1.55 -11.34
CA THR A 114 -21.93 1.44 -10.20
C THR A 114 -21.78 -0.01 -9.79
N PHE A 115 -20.56 -0.41 -9.50
CA PHE A 115 -20.26 -1.77 -9.07
C PHE A 115 -20.86 -2.05 -7.69
N TYR A 116 -21.33 -3.27 -7.53
CA TYR A 116 -21.90 -3.79 -6.30
C TYR A 116 -21.31 -5.16 -6.02
N THR A 117 -20.94 -5.42 -4.77
CA THR A 117 -20.66 -6.76 -4.28
C THR A 117 -21.57 -7.07 -3.10
N ARG A 118 -21.87 -8.35 -2.90
CA ARG A 118 -22.71 -8.79 -1.77
C ARG A 118 -22.08 -8.43 -0.43
N ASP A 119 -20.75 -8.48 -0.36
CA ASP A 119 -20.01 -8.32 0.89
C ASP A 119 -19.69 -6.85 1.21
N ASP A 120 -19.33 -6.03 0.22
CA ASP A 120 -18.95 -4.62 0.43
C ASP A 120 -20.06 -3.62 0.05
N GLY A 121 -21.16 -4.08 -0.56
CA GLY A 121 -22.23 -3.21 -1.04
C GLY A 121 -21.83 -2.40 -2.28
N TRP A 122 -22.29 -1.16 -2.38
CA TRP A 122 -21.99 -0.27 -3.51
C TRP A 122 -20.56 0.27 -3.43
N ILE A 123 -19.80 0.11 -4.51
CA ILE A 123 -18.38 0.47 -4.54
C ILE A 123 -18.21 1.92 -4.97
N GLU A 124 -17.98 2.79 -3.98
CA GLU A 124 -17.76 4.23 -4.16
C GLU A 124 -16.30 4.62 -4.42
N SER A 125 -15.39 3.63 -4.42
CA SER A 125 -13.96 3.84 -4.66
C SER A 125 -13.60 3.73 -6.13
N ASN A 126 -12.39 4.17 -6.50
CA ASN A 126 -11.87 3.89 -7.82
C ASN A 126 -11.85 2.37 -8.07
N VAL A 127 -12.50 1.92 -9.13
CA VAL A 127 -12.65 0.48 -9.45
C VAL A 127 -11.31 -0.22 -9.56
N ARG A 128 -10.30 0.45 -10.15
CA ARG A 128 -8.94 -0.10 -10.25
C ARG A 128 -8.34 -0.32 -8.87
N ASP A 129 -8.48 0.64 -7.98
CA ASP A 129 -7.96 0.56 -6.62
C ASP A 129 -8.73 -0.48 -5.79
N TYR A 130 -10.04 -0.57 -6.00
CA TYR A 130 -10.89 -1.57 -5.37
C TYR A 130 -10.48 -2.99 -5.79
N VAL A 131 -10.33 -3.24 -7.09
CA VAL A 131 -9.88 -4.55 -7.61
C VAL A 131 -8.49 -4.89 -7.06
N ALA A 132 -7.56 -3.94 -7.08
CA ALA A 132 -6.22 -4.15 -6.50
C ALA A 132 -6.29 -4.50 -5.01
N LYS A 133 -7.08 -3.76 -4.22
CA LYS A 133 -7.29 -4.04 -2.79
C LYS A 133 -8.00 -5.37 -2.55
N SER A 134 -8.97 -5.72 -3.38
CA SER A 134 -9.68 -7.00 -3.31
C SER A 134 -8.73 -8.16 -3.61
N GLN A 135 -7.84 -8.02 -4.60
CA GLN A 135 -6.81 -9.01 -4.90
C GLN A 135 -5.80 -9.14 -3.76
N ILE A 136 -5.39 -8.01 -3.16
CA ILE A 136 -4.52 -8.01 -1.97
C ILE A 136 -5.21 -8.70 -0.79
N ARG A 137 -6.47 -8.38 -0.50
CA ARG A 137 -7.26 -9.03 0.56
C ARG A 137 -7.38 -10.52 0.30
N HIS A 138 -7.70 -10.91 -0.92
CA HIS A 138 -7.82 -12.32 -1.29
C HIS A 138 -6.48 -13.06 -1.14
N ALA A 139 -5.38 -12.48 -1.61
CA ALA A 139 -4.04 -13.02 -1.41
C ALA A 139 -3.65 -13.08 0.08
N ALA A 140 -4.05 -12.08 0.88
CA ALA A 140 -3.84 -12.06 2.32
C ALA A 140 -4.67 -13.11 3.05
N THR A 141 -5.90 -13.39 2.61
CA THR A 141 -6.73 -14.48 3.13
C THR A 141 -6.17 -15.84 2.75
N LEU A 142 -5.65 -16.00 1.53
CA LEU A 142 -4.94 -17.21 1.11
C LEU A 142 -3.60 -17.38 1.86
N ALA A 143 -2.99 -16.28 2.30
CA ALA A 143 -1.81 -16.25 3.14
C ALA A 143 -2.14 -16.27 4.66
N ALA A 144 -3.42 -16.25 5.04
CA ALA A 144 -3.83 -16.37 6.44
C ALA A 144 -3.61 -17.82 6.88
N PRO A 145 -2.97 -18.05 8.03
CA PRO A 145 -2.40 -19.35 8.35
C PRO A 145 -3.49 -20.37 8.62
N VAL A 146 -3.65 -21.33 7.71
CA VAL A 146 -3.84 -22.71 8.16
C VAL A 146 -2.65 -22.98 9.07
N THR A 147 -2.95 -23.28 10.33
CA THR A 147 -2.00 -23.64 11.37
C THR A 147 -1.11 -24.80 10.91
N THR A 148 0.01 -24.48 10.27
CA THR A 148 1.25 -25.26 10.23
C THR A 148 2.32 -24.41 9.55
N SER A 149 3.26 -23.91 10.36
CA SER A 149 4.65 -23.56 10.00
C SER A 149 4.91 -22.77 8.72
N GLY A 150 5.18 -21.47 8.85
CA GLY A 150 5.83 -20.71 7.77
C GLY A 150 5.59 -19.21 7.88
N TRP A 151 6.61 -18.48 8.32
CA TRP A 151 6.55 -17.06 8.61
C TRP A 151 6.45 -16.23 7.31
N HIS A 152 5.33 -15.53 7.09
CA HIS A 152 5.18 -14.55 6.02
C HIS A 152 4.93 -13.15 6.59
N SER A 153 6.01 -12.48 7.00
CA SER A 153 5.99 -11.04 7.25
C SER A 153 6.20 -10.28 5.93
N ASN A 154 5.10 -9.89 5.30
CA ASN A 154 5.05 -8.96 4.17
C ASN A 154 5.49 -7.56 4.63
N SER A 155 6.72 -7.15 4.31
CA SER A 155 7.15 -5.74 4.38
C SER A 155 7.36 -5.20 2.97
N THR A 156 6.28 -4.67 2.39
CA THR A 156 6.34 -3.82 1.19
C THR A 156 5.75 -2.47 1.52
N THR A 157 6.56 -1.58 2.12
CA THR A 157 6.35 -0.13 1.96
C THR A 157 7.67 0.61 2.05
N LEU A 158 7.91 1.41 1.00
CA LEU A 158 8.84 2.54 0.84
C LEU A 158 9.95 2.29 -0.19
N ASN A 159 9.58 2.39 -1.48
CA ASN A 159 10.34 3.18 -2.46
C ASN A 159 9.46 3.48 -3.69
N PRO A 160 9.44 4.71 -4.21
CA PRO A 160 8.76 5.03 -5.47
C PRO A 160 9.41 4.26 -6.63
N ARG A 161 8.60 3.79 -7.59
CA ARG A 161 9.10 3.15 -8.82
C ARG A 161 10.02 4.14 -9.57
N PRO A 162 11.26 3.75 -9.93
CA PRO A 162 12.07 4.53 -10.86
C PRO A 162 11.40 4.57 -12.24
N ASN A 163 11.25 5.77 -12.80
CA ASN A 163 10.63 6.03 -14.11
C ASN A 163 11.61 5.90 -15.30
N THR A 164 12.68 5.12 -15.19
CA THR A 164 13.62 4.92 -16.28
C THR A 164 13.81 3.44 -16.59
N PRO A 165 13.83 3.03 -17.87
CA PRO A 165 14.29 1.71 -18.24
C PRO A 165 15.80 1.70 -18.04
N THR A 166 16.28 1.12 -16.94
CA THR A 166 17.72 0.99 -16.68
C THR A 166 18.34 0.01 -17.68
N PRO A 167 19.33 0.43 -18.51
CA PRO A 167 19.92 -0.40 -19.57
C PRO A 167 20.91 -1.47 -19.07
N HIS A 168 20.99 -1.72 -17.76
CA HIS A 168 21.75 -2.83 -17.20
C HIS A 168 20.86 -4.08 -17.14
N ALA A 169 20.79 -4.80 -18.26
CA ALA A 169 19.90 -5.95 -18.46
C ALA A 169 20.06 -7.10 -17.42
N TYR A 170 21.13 -7.14 -16.62
CA TYR A 170 21.31 -8.11 -15.55
C TYR A 170 20.59 -7.73 -14.24
N SER A 171 20.46 -6.43 -13.91
CA SER A 171 19.81 -5.99 -12.67
C SER A 171 18.28 -6.05 -12.75
N ALA A 172 17.72 -5.87 -13.95
CA ALA A 172 16.28 -6.03 -14.18
C ALA A 172 15.85 -7.49 -14.00
N TYR A 173 16.63 -8.45 -14.50
CA TYR A 173 16.30 -9.87 -14.35
C TYR A 173 16.46 -10.35 -12.90
N SER A 174 17.53 -9.95 -12.21
CA SER A 174 17.70 -10.29 -10.79
C SER A 174 16.62 -9.63 -9.92
N ALA A 175 16.23 -8.38 -10.20
CA ALA A 175 15.11 -7.72 -9.51
C ALA A 175 13.77 -8.43 -9.77
N VAL A 176 13.55 -8.94 -10.98
CA VAL A 176 12.35 -9.73 -11.33
C VAL A 176 12.35 -11.08 -10.61
N VAL A 177 13.47 -11.80 -10.59
CA VAL A 177 13.62 -13.05 -9.83
C VAL A 177 13.41 -12.82 -8.34
N GLN A 178 13.98 -11.75 -7.78
CA GLN A 178 13.79 -11.36 -6.39
C GLN A 178 12.33 -11.00 -6.09
N LEU A 179 11.66 -10.27 -6.99
CA LEU A 179 10.25 -9.92 -6.86
C LEU A 179 9.37 -11.17 -6.87
N TYR A 180 9.62 -12.09 -7.80
CA TYR A 180 8.87 -13.35 -7.89
C TYR A 180 9.16 -14.26 -6.69
N ALA A 181 10.41 -14.35 -6.23
CA ALA A 181 10.76 -15.10 -5.02
C ALA A 181 10.02 -14.53 -3.80
N ARG A 182 10.13 -13.21 -3.57
CA ARG A 182 9.48 -12.52 -2.44
C ARG A 182 7.96 -12.55 -2.45
N SER A 183 7.35 -12.58 -3.64
CA SER A 183 5.90 -12.69 -3.78
C SER A 183 5.39 -14.13 -3.75
N GLY A 184 6.26 -15.13 -3.58
CA GLY A 184 5.88 -16.55 -3.64
C GLY A 184 5.42 -16.98 -5.04
N GLN A 185 5.80 -16.23 -6.08
CA GLN A 185 5.38 -16.44 -7.46
C GLN A 185 6.50 -16.93 -8.38
N LEU A 186 7.68 -17.21 -7.82
CA LEU A 186 8.77 -17.83 -8.59
C LEU A 186 8.24 -19.15 -9.18
N PRO A 187 8.32 -19.36 -10.51
CA PRO A 187 7.72 -20.52 -11.16
C PRO A 187 8.58 -21.79 -10.92
N THR A 188 8.72 -22.18 -9.66
CA THR A 188 9.37 -23.43 -9.24
C THR A 188 8.48 -24.62 -9.59
N ALA A 189 9.05 -25.82 -9.70
CA ALA A 189 8.27 -27.02 -10.03
C ALA A 189 7.14 -27.28 -9.01
N ASP A 190 7.35 -27.00 -7.73
CA ASP A 190 6.30 -27.08 -6.71
C ASP A 190 5.09 -26.18 -7.02
N ILE A 191 5.34 -24.90 -7.34
CA ILE A 191 4.29 -23.93 -7.70
C ILE A 191 3.62 -24.28 -9.04
N LEU A 192 4.36 -24.80 -10.00
CA LEU A 192 3.80 -25.21 -11.30
C LEU A 192 2.98 -26.50 -11.18
N TYR A 193 3.41 -27.43 -10.34
CA TYR A 193 2.71 -28.70 -10.07
C TYR A 193 1.39 -28.45 -9.34
N SER A 194 1.40 -27.64 -8.28
CA SER A 194 0.17 -27.24 -7.56
C SER A 194 -0.85 -26.51 -8.45
N ARG A 195 -0.38 -25.85 -9.52
CA ARG A 195 -1.23 -25.21 -10.55
C ARG A 195 -1.63 -26.14 -11.70
N GLY A 196 -1.29 -27.43 -11.64
CA GLY A 196 -1.58 -28.42 -12.69
C GLY A 196 -0.87 -28.14 -14.02
N LYS A 197 0.26 -27.42 -14.01
CA LYS A 197 1.01 -27.05 -15.22
C LYS A 197 2.10 -28.05 -15.60
N ILE A 198 2.56 -28.85 -14.64
CA ILE A 198 3.57 -29.90 -14.86
C ILE A 198 3.17 -31.15 -14.07
N PRO A 199 3.68 -32.35 -14.44
CA PRO A 199 3.24 -33.61 -13.84
C PRO A 199 3.95 -33.98 -12.53
N SER A 200 5.01 -33.26 -12.13
CA SER A 200 5.78 -33.58 -10.93
C SER A 200 6.36 -32.33 -10.27
N PRO A 201 6.39 -32.25 -8.92
CA PRO A 201 7.01 -31.14 -8.17
C PRO A 201 8.53 -31.34 -7.99
N LEU A 202 9.10 -32.44 -8.50
CA LEU A 202 10.53 -32.71 -8.35
C LEU A 202 11.39 -31.69 -9.10
N CYS A 203 12.60 -31.47 -8.58
CA CYS A 203 13.61 -30.61 -9.17
C CYS A 203 13.85 -30.94 -10.64
N ARG A 204 13.55 -29.97 -11.51
CA ARG A 204 13.74 -30.07 -12.96
C ARG A 204 15.21 -30.16 -13.36
N LEU A 205 16.13 -29.89 -12.42
CA LEU A 205 17.57 -30.01 -12.60
C LEU A 205 18.11 -31.42 -12.26
N GLY A 206 17.21 -32.36 -11.95
CA GLY A 206 17.50 -33.78 -11.73
C GLY A 206 17.83 -34.14 -10.28
N CYS A 207 17.43 -33.32 -9.30
CA CYS A 207 17.59 -33.64 -7.89
C CYS A 207 16.40 -34.48 -7.38
N ASN A 208 16.66 -35.41 -6.46
CA ASN A 208 15.62 -36.16 -5.77
C ASN A 208 15.03 -35.36 -4.59
N ALA A 209 14.56 -34.16 -4.87
CA ALA A 209 13.97 -33.22 -3.91
C ALA A 209 12.89 -32.39 -4.61
N ILE A 210 11.97 -31.83 -3.83
CA ILE A 210 10.95 -30.89 -4.33
C ILE A 210 11.66 -29.61 -4.80
N GLU A 211 11.28 -29.10 -5.97
CA GLU A 211 11.75 -27.81 -6.44
C GLU A 211 10.95 -26.69 -5.78
N ASP A 212 11.33 -26.33 -4.57
CA ASP A 212 10.91 -25.09 -3.93
C ASP A 212 12.05 -24.04 -3.99
N GLN A 213 11.78 -22.84 -3.49
CA GLN A 213 12.77 -21.77 -3.50
C GLN A 213 13.99 -22.10 -2.63
N HIS A 214 13.76 -22.74 -1.48
CA HIS A 214 14.83 -23.14 -0.55
C HIS A 214 15.78 -24.12 -1.21
N HIS A 215 15.23 -25.16 -1.85
CA HIS A 215 15.99 -26.12 -2.62
C HIS A 215 16.81 -25.43 -3.70
N ILE A 216 16.23 -24.55 -4.53
CA ILE A 216 16.98 -23.87 -5.61
C ILE A 216 18.14 -23.03 -5.04
N PHE A 217 17.89 -22.22 -3.99
CA PHE A 217 18.83 -21.21 -3.51
C PHE A 217 19.77 -21.66 -2.39
N VAL A 218 19.51 -22.79 -1.72
CA VAL A 218 20.27 -23.25 -0.55
C VAL A 218 20.82 -24.67 -0.77
N ASP A 219 19.97 -25.61 -1.20
CA ASP A 219 20.35 -27.03 -1.18
C ASP A 219 20.81 -27.58 -2.52
N CYS A 220 20.30 -27.05 -3.63
CA CYS A 220 20.38 -27.68 -4.94
C CYS A 220 21.86 -27.88 -5.34
N PRO A 221 22.34 -29.12 -5.52
CA PRO A 221 23.74 -29.41 -5.83
C PRO A 221 24.21 -28.74 -7.12
N ARG A 222 23.30 -28.54 -8.07
CA ARG A 222 23.59 -27.89 -9.36
C ARG A 222 24.04 -26.43 -9.21
N TYR A 223 23.57 -25.75 -8.16
CA TYR A 223 23.94 -24.38 -7.85
C TYR A 223 25.01 -24.27 -6.76
N ALA A 224 25.53 -25.38 -6.21
CA ALA A 224 26.49 -25.36 -5.11
C ALA A 224 27.77 -24.56 -5.47
N ALA A 225 28.33 -24.79 -6.65
CA ALA A 225 29.51 -24.06 -7.12
C ALA A 225 29.25 -22.55 -7.22
N TRP A 226 28.07 -22.17 -7.71
CA TRP A 226 27.65 -20.77 -7.83
C TRP A 226 27.49 -20.12 -6.46
N ARG A 227 26.85 -20.80 -5.51
CA ARG A 227 26.69 -20.32 -4.13
C ARG A 227 28.03 -20.06 -3.46
N THR A 228 28.99 -20.98 -3.61
CA THR A 228 30.34 -20.81 -3.05
C THR A 228 31.06 -19.61 -3.66
N THR A 229 31.07 -19.49 -5.00
CA THR A 229 31.71 -18.37 -5.69
C THR A 229 31.08 -17.02 -5.30
N THR A 230 29.75 -16.93 -5.33
CA THR A 230 29.03 -15.70 -4.99
C THR A 230 29.17 -15.34 -3.52
N SER A 231 29.16 -16.31 -2.60
CA SER A 231 29.38 -16.07 -1.17
C SER A 231 30.77 -15.48 -0.91
N ASN A 232 31.80 -16.03 -1.56
CA ASN A 232 33.17 -15.52 -1.46
C ASN A 232 33.32 -14.11 -2.05
N GLU A 233 32.71 -13.86 -3.22
CA GLU A 233 32.72 -12.55 -3.84
C GLU A 233 32.00 -11.51 -2.97
N LEU A 234 30.86 -11.88 -2.39
CA LEU A 234 30.09 -11.02 -1.50
C LEU A 234 30.84 -10.70 -0.21
N ALA A 235 31.50 -11.70 0.39
CA ALA A 235 32.35 -11.49 1.56
C ALA A 235 33.50 -10.52 1.24
N THR A 236 34.13 -10.66 0.07
CA THR A 236 35.23 -9.80 -0.37
C THR A 236 34.76 -8.37 -0.60
N ARG A 237 33.66 -8.18 -1.35
CA ARG A 237 33.06 -6.86 -1.60
C ARG A 237 32.60 -6.18 -0.30
N THR A 238 32.00 -6.95 0.61
CA THR A 238 31.58 -6.46 1.92
C THR A 238 32.79 -6.00 2.72
N ASN A 239 33.85 -6.81 2.78
CA ASN A 239 35.09 -6.45 3.49
C ASN A 239 35.70 -5.14 2.96
N ASN A 240 35.78 -4.98 1.64
CA ASN A 240 36.32 -3.76 1.02
C ASN A 240 35.49 -2.52 1.40
N LYS A 241 34.16 -2.61 1.37
CA LYS A 241 33.26 -1.50 1.76
C LYS A 241 33.33 -1.17 3.26
N LEU A 242 33.52 -2.18 4.11
CA LEU A 242 33.68 -1.99 5.56
C LEU A 242 35.03 -1.34 5.90
N ALA A 243 36.08 -1.68 5.15
CA ALA A 243 37.38 -1.04 5.23
C ALA A 243 37.30 0.44 4.85
N GLU A 244 36.65 0.77 3.74
CA GLU A 244 36.44 2.15 3.26
C GLU A 244 35.67 3.01 4.27
N LYS A 245 34.70 2.44 5.00
CA LYS A 245 33.82 3.17 5.92
C LYS A 245 34.37 3.32 7.34
N GLY A 246 35.54 2.76 7.66
CA GLY A 246 36.15 2.89 8.99
C GLY A 246 35.32 2.29 10.12
N ILE A 247 34.53 1.24 9.85
CA ILE A 247 33.69 0.57 10.84
C ILE A 247 34.55 -0.21 11.86
N GLU A 248 34.15 -0.19 13.13
CA GLU A 248 34.76 -0.92 14.25
C GLU A 248 34.91 -2.43 13.95
N GLU A 249 36.01 -3.03 14.38
CA GLU A 249 36.37 -4.42 14.02
C GLU A 249 35.35 -5.46 14.50
N VAL A 250 34.64 -5.18 15.60
CA VAL A 250 33.58 -6.06 16.14
C VAL A 250 32.37 -6.14 15.20
N ASP A 251 31.89 -5.01 14.69
CA ASP A 251 30.77 -4.96 13.75
C ASP A 251 31.15 -5.57 12.38
N ARG A 252 32.44 -5.55 12.02
CA ARG A 252 32.93 -6.16 10.78
C ARG A 252 32.82 -7.68 10.79
N VAL A 253 33.15 -8.32 11.91
CA VAL A 253 33.10 -9.78 12.05
C VAL A 253 31.65 -10.27 11.87
N ASP A 254 30.70 -9.61 12.53
CA ASP A 254 29.27 -9.98 12.45
C ASP A 254 28.70 -9.78 11.04
N LEU A 255 29.05 -8.67 10.38
CA LEU A 255 28.58 -8.40 9.01
C LEU A 255 29.19 -9.36 7.98
N LEU A 256 30.45 -9.77 8.16
CA LEU A 256 31.10 -10.76 7.29
C LEU A 256 30.56 -12.18 7.55
N ALA A 257 30.26 -12.53 8.80
CA ALA A 257 29.60 -13.78 9.13
C ALA A 257 28.19 -13.83 8.50
N ALA A 258 27.43 -12.74 8.60
CA ALA A 258 26.12 -12.61 7.96
C ALA A 258 26.22 -12.76 6.43
N ALA A 259 27.18 -12.11 5.79
CA ALA A 259 27.40 -12.20 4.34
C ALA A 259 27.70 -13.64 3.88
N LYS A 260 28.53 -14.38 4.62
CA LYS A 260 28.85 -15.79 4.32
C LYS A 260 27.68 -16.73 4.56
N SER A 261 26.77 -16.35 5.46
CA SER A 261 25.62 -17.15 5.87
C SER A 261 24.39 -17.08 4.94
N LEU A 262 24.37 -16.14 3.99
CA LEU A 262 23.21 -15.89 3.12
C LEU A 262 22.79 -17.09 2.26
N PHE A 263 23.71 -18.00 1.97
CA PHE A 263 23.49 -19.18 1.14
C PHE A 263 23.67 -20.50 1.91
N SER A 264 23.61 -20.46 3.25
CA SER A 264 23.72 -21.63 4.11
C SER A 264 22.64 -21.66 5.19
N GLU A 265 22.26 -22.86 5.62
CA GLU A 265 21.38 -23.05 6.77
C GLU A 265 22.12 -22.68 8.06
N THR A 266 22.11 -21.40 8.41
CA THR A 266 22.45 -20.96 9.76
C THR A 266 21.21 -20.33 10.38
N HIS A 267 21.08 -20.44 11.71
CA HIS A 267 19.95 -19.95 12.51
C HIS A 267 19.67 -18.42 12.41
N LEU A 268 20.35 -17.70 11.52
CA LEU A 268 20.21 -16.26 11.28
C LEU A 268 19.12 -15.88 10.27
N TYR A 269 18.41 -16.86 9.68
CA TYR A 269 17.24 -16.61 8.82
C TYR A 269 16.08 -15.85 9.52
N GLY A 270 16.19 -15.59 10.83
CA GLY A 270 15.25 -14.76 11.61
C GLY A 270 15.60 -13.27 11.72
N ARG A 271 16.74 -12.78 11.21
CA ARG A 271 17.13 -11.35 11.38
C ARG A 271 17.71 -10.62 10.17
N SER A 272 17.82 -11.24 8.99
CA SER A 272 18.26 -10.50 7.79
C SER A 272 17.60 -11.02 6.53
N SER A 273 16.40 -10.52 6.23
CA SER A 273 15.72 -10.72 4.94
C SER A 273 16.33 -9.88 3.80
N THR A 274 17.60 -9.51 3.93
CA THR A 274 18.33 -8.71 2.95
C THR A 274 19.32 -9.60 2.22
N LEU A 275 18.79 -10.41 1.30
CA LEU A 275 19.59 -10.91 0.18
C LEU A 275 19.86 -9.69 -0.75
N LEU A 276 20.80 -8.84 -0.33
CA LEU A 276 21.38 -7.79 -1.17
C LEU A 276 22.39 -8.47 -2.09
N ILE A 277 21.90 -9.00 -3.22
CA ILE A 277 22.77 -9.24 -4.36
C ILE A 277 23.02 -7.86 -4.99
N PHE A 278 24.21 -7.31 -4.75
CA PHE A 278 24.75 -6.14 -5.44
C PHE A 278 25.31 -6.52 -6.81
#